data_AF-A0A956K3Q9-F1
#
_entry.id   AF-A0A956K3Q9-F1
#
_cell.length_a   1.000
_cell.length_b   1.000
_cell.length_c   1.000
_cell.angle_alpha   90.00
_cell.angle_beta   90.00
_cell.angle_gamma   90.00
#
_symmetry.space_group_name_H-M   'P 1'
#
loop_
_entity.id
_entity.type
_entity.pdbx_description
1 polymer ?
#
loop_
_entity_poly.entity_id
_entity_poly.type
_entity_poly.pdbx_seq_one_letter_code
_entity_poly.pdbx_strand_id
1 'polypeptide(L)'
;MTSALHALAAAAGVDVAYVGWRGEPVEAGQDALIAILAALGHQVGSPDDAPAALAAHGRAFWAALAPPVVVSWDHDPGDLPLRARADHDGAWEVDVVAEDGARWSAAGRLFELPASGHVEHDGAIHCLRHVALPAR
;
A
#
# COMPACT_ATOMS: atom_id res chain seq x y z
N MET A 1 -4.24 -21.47 9.36
CA MET A 1 -3.19 -21.03 8.42
C MET A 1 -3.90 -20.37 7.24
N THR A 2 -3.64 -19.09 6.98
CA THR A 2 -4.24 -18.36 5.85
C THR A 2 -3.56 -18.84 4.56
N SER A 3 -4.32 -19.21 3.53
CA SER A 3 -3.75 -19.64 2.25
C SER A 3 -3.05 -18.46 1.56
N ALA A 4 -2.09 -18.74 0.67
CA ALA A 4 -1.46 -17.69 -0.13
C ALA A 4 -2.47 -16.91 -0.98
N LEU A 5 -3.54 -17.57 -1.45
CA LEU A 5 -4.64 -16.93 -2.18
C LEU A 5 -5.41 -15.94 -1.30
N HIS A 6 -5.71 -16.29 -0.05
CA HIS A 6 -6.35 -15.37 0.90
C HIS A 6 -5.42 -14.21 1.30
N ALA A 7 -4.12 -14.46 1.42
CA ALA A 7 -3.14 -13.41 1.69
C ALA A 7 -3.03 -12.41 0.53
N LEU A 8 -3.06 -12.90 -0.72
CA LEU A 8 -3.13 -12.06 -1.92
C LEU A 8 -4.43 -11.27 -1.98
N ALA A 9 -5.57 -11.90 -1.70
CA ALA A 9 -6.87 -11.22 -1.62
C ALA A 9 -6.84 -10.06 -0.62
N ALA A 10 -6.38 -10.32 0.60
CA ALA A 10 -6.25 -9.28 1.62
C ALA A 10 -5.31 -8.14 1.19
N ALA A 11 -4.16 -8.45 0.60
CA ALA A 11 -3.22 -7.43 0.10
C ALA A 11 -3.82 -6.57 -1.03
N ALA A 12 -4.66 -7.17 -1.88
CA ALA A 12 -5.36 -6.48 -2.95
C ALA A 12 -6.64 -5.74 -2.49
N GLY A 13 -6.99 -5.79 -1.21
CA GLY A 13 -8.21 -5.18 -0.67
C GLY A 13 -9.50 -5.94 -1.03
N VAL A 14 -9.40 -7.25 -1.25
CA VAL A 14 -10.53 -8.14 -1.55
C VAL A 14 -10.90 -8.93 -0.30
N ASP A 15 -12.14 -8.74 0.16
CA ASP A 15 -12.68 -9.50 1.28
C ASP A 15 -12.90 -10.97 0.90
N VAL A 16 -12.41 -11.88 1.74
CA VAL A 16 -12.55 -13.33 1.56
C VAL A 16 -13.84 -13.89 2.17
N ALA A 17 -14.54 -13.08 2.95
CA ALA A 17 -15.81 -13.42 3.57
C ALA A 17 -16.63 -12.15 3.84
N TYR A 18 -17.95 -12.26 3.82
CA TYR A 18 -18.88 -11.16 4.08
C TYR A 18 -20.17 -11.67 4.72
N VAL A 19 -20.99 -10.74 5.21
CA VAL A 19 -22.35 -11.07 5.69
C VAL A 19 -23.34 -10.83 4.55
N GLY A 20 -24.03 -11.88 4.16
CA GLY A 20 -25.10 -11.86 3.17
C GLY A 20 -26.26 -10.98 3.62
N TRP A 21 -27.08 -10.58 2.65
CA TRP A 21 -28.19 -9.68 2.91
C TRP A 21 -29.29 -10.29 3.80
N ARG A 22 -29.34 -11.63 3.98
CA ARG A 22 -30.22 -12.29 4.95
C ARG A 22 -29.54 -12.50 6.32
N GLY A 23 -28.36 -11.91 6.53
CA GLY A 23 -27.61 -11.97 7.78
C GLY A 23 -26.74 -13.22 7.93
N GLU A 24 -26.61 -14.04 6.89
CA GLU A 24 -25.82 -15.27 6.88
C GLU A 24 -24.35 -14.97 6.54
N PRO A 25 -23.35 -15.58 7.21
CA PRO A 25 -21.96 -15.47 6.78
C PRO A 25 -21.74 -16.21 5.45
N VAL A 26 -21.00 -15.59 4.54
CA VAL A 26 -20.63 -16.13 3.23
C VAL A 26 -19.12 -16.10 3.08
N GLU A 27 -18.51 -17.23 2.74
CA GLU A 27 -17.11 -17.31 2.33
C GLU A 27 -17.01 -17.26 0.80
N ALA A 28 -16.02 -16.53 0.29
CA ALA A 28 -15.74 -16.48 -1.13
C ALA A 28 -15.12 -17.80 -1.60
N GLY A 29 -15.70 -18.41 -2.65
CA GLY A 29 -15.10 -19.57 -3.29
C GLY A 29 -13.78 -19.24 -3.98
N GLN A 30 -12.89 -20.24 -4.09
CA GLN A 30 -11.56 -20.06 -4.71
C GLN A 30 -11.65 -19.51 -6.14
N ASP A 31 -12.58 -20.02 -6.95
CA ASP A 31 -12.79 -19.57 -8.33
C ASP A 31 -13.18 -18.10 -8.41
N ALA A 32 -13.99 -17.62 -7.46
CA ALA A 32 -14.39 -16.21 -7.39
C ALA A 32 -13.19 -15.31 -7.02
N LEU A 33 -12.37 -15.74 -6.05
CA LEU A 33 -11.15 -15.01 -5.69
C LEU A 33 -10.16 -14.93 -6.84
N ILE A 34 -9.93 -16.05 -7.56
CA ILE A 34 -9.06 -16.08 -8.73
C ILE A 34 -9.59 -15.12 -9.81
N ALA A 35 -10.88 -15.17 -10.12
CA ALA A 35 -11.48 -14.31 -11.14
C ALA A 35 -11.36 -12.82 -10.78
N ILE A 36 -11.64 -12.44 -9.52
CA ILE A 36 -11.54 -11.04 -9.07
C ILE A 36 -10.08 -10.58 -9.09
N LEU A 37 -9.15 -11.37 -8.58
CA LEU A 37 -7.73 -11.02 -8.55
C LEU A 37 -7.16 -10.87 -9.96
N ALA A 38 -7.53 -11.76 -10.89
CA ALA A 38 -7.19 -11.62 -12.30
C ALA A 38 -7.77 -10.34 -12.92
N ALA A 39 -9.02 -9.99 -12.60
CA ALA A 39 -9.65 -8.75 -13.05
C ALA A 39 -8.98 -7.49 -12.51
N LEU A 40 -8.40 -7.55 -11.30
CA LEU A 40 -7.57 -6.49 -10.70
C LEU A 40 -6.14 -6.44 -11.28
N GLY A 41 -5.80 -7.33 -12.23
CA GLY A 41 -4.53 -7.33 -12.93
C GLY A 41 -3.47 -8.26 -12.35
N HIS A 42 -3.80 -9.11 -11.39
CA HIS A 42 -2.87 -10.12 -10.89
C HIS A 42 -2.75 -11.30 -11.85
N GLN A 43 -1.53 -11.81 -12.04
CA GLN A 43 -1.29 -13.02 -12.81
C GLN A 43 -1.59 -14.26 -11.95
N VAL A 44 -2.86 -14.63 -11.83
CA VAL A 44 -3.33 -15.78 -11.06
C VAL A 44 -4.38 -16.54 -11.87
N GLY A 45 -4.08 -17.78 -12.27
CA GLY A 45 -5.02 -18.69 -12.95
C GLY A 45 -5.44 -19.86 -12.06
N SER A 46 -4.71 -20.11 -10.99
CA SER A 46 -4.91 -21.17 -10.02
C SER A 46 -4.41 -20.74 -8.62
N PRO A 47 -4.78 -21.47 -7.55
CA PRO A 47 -4.26 -21.18 -6.21
C PRO A 47 -2.73 -21.27 -6.09
N ASP A 48 -2.08 -22.08 -6.93
CA ASP A 48 -0.63 -22.30 -6.91
C ASP A 48 0.16 -21.08 -7.43
N ASP A 49 -0.49 -20.19 -8.18
CA ASP A 49 0.12 -18.94 -8.67
C ASP A 49 0.16 -17.85 -7.58
N ALA A 50 -0.66 -17.99 -6.53
CA ALA A 50 -0.85 -16.95 -5.52
C ALA A 50 0.43 -16.53 -4.77
N PRO A 51 1.37 -17.42 -4.41
CA PRO A 51 2.64 -17.02 -3.79
C PRO A 51 3.46 -16.07 -4.67
N ALA A 52 3.55 -16.37 -5.98
CA ALA A 52 4.30 -15.56 -6.92
C ALA A 52 3.61 -14.20 -7.16
N ALA A 53 2.29 -14.21 -7.31
CA ALA A 53 1.49 -12.99 -7.47
C ALA A 53 1.51 -12.08 -6.22
N LEU A 54 1.52 -12.67 -5.01
CA LEU A 54 1.67 -11.93 -3.75
C LEU A 54 3.05 -11.27 -3.65
N ALA A 55 4.12 -12.00 -3.99
CA ALA A 55 5.46 -11.43 -4.02
C ALA A 55 5.57 -10.30 -5.04
N ALA A 56 4.97 -10.45 -6.23
CA ALA A 56 4.93 -9.42 -7.26
C ALA A 56 4.16 -8.17 -6.81
N HIS A 57 3.02 -8.34 -6.13
CA HIS A 57 2.25 -7.24 -5.56
C HIS A 57 3.07 -6.47 -4.52
N GLY A 58 3.74 -7.17 -3.60
CA GLY A 58 4.63 -6.55 -2.62
C GLY A 58 5.77 -5.76 -3.26
N ARG A 59 6.42 -6.32 -4.30
CA ARG A 59 7.47 -5.61 -5.05
C ARG A 59 6.94 -4.35 -5.70
N ALA A 60 5.76 -4.42 -6.35
CA ALA A 60 5.15 -3.25 -6.97
C ALA A 60 4.81 -2.17 -5.92
N PHE A 61 4.30 -2.57 -4.75
CA PHE A 61 4.04 -1.65 -3.65
C PHE A 61 5.31 -0.95 -3.18
N TRP A 62 6.39 -1.69 -2.93
CA TRP A 62 7.64 -1.12 -2.39
C TRP A 62 8.53 -0.46 -3.46
N ALA A 63 8.29 -0.68 -4.74
CA ALA A 63 9.02 -0.02 -5.83
C ALA A 63 8.63 1.45 -6.04
N ALA A 64 7.40 1.83 -5.69
CA ALA A 64 6.96 3.22 -5.75
C ALA A 64 7.39 3.97 -4.48
N LEU A 65 7.97 5.16 -4.62
CA LEU A 65 8.39 5.98 -3.46
C LEU A 65 7.20 6.48 -2.63
N ALA A 66 6.08 6.81 -3.26
CA ALA A 66 4.92 7.38 -2.58
C ALA A 66 3.62 6.74 -3.10
N PRO A 67 2.51 6.77 -2.34
CA PRO A 67 1.20 6.44 -2.89
C PRO A 67 0.84 7.41 -4.03
N PRO A 68 0.02 6.97 -5.00
CA PRO A 68 -0.38 7.83 -6.12
C PRO A 68 -1.26 9.01 -5.70
N VAL A 69 -1.98 8.86 -4.59
CA VAL A 69 -2.89 9.88 -4.03
C VAL A 69 -2.79 9.82 -2.51
N VAL A 70 -2.73 11.00 -1.90
CA VAL A 70 -2.89 11.21 -0.46
C VAL A 70 -4.14 12.05 -0.25
N VAL A 71 -4.96 11.67 0.73
CA VAL A 71 -6.16 12.40 1.11
C VAL A 71 -6.01 12.84 2.57
N SER A 72 -6.23 14.12 2.83
CA SER A 72 -6.22 14.72 4.17
C SER A 72 -7.45 15.60 4.36
N TRP A 73 -7.79 15.87 5.62
CA TRP A 73 -8.86 16.80 6.00
C TRP A 73 -8.28 18.18 6.29
N ASP A 74 -9.05 19.24 6.04
CA ASP A 74 -8.55 20.63 6.07
C ASP A 74 -7.85 21.03 7.39
N HIS A 75 -8.28 20.50 8.53
CA HIS A 75 -7.77 20.91 9.85
C HIS A 75 -6.59 20.09 10.38
N ASP A 76 -6.18 19.05 9.66
CA ASP A 76 -5.04 18.21 10.04
C ASP A 76 -3.91 18.38 9.00
N PRO A 77 -2.64 18.51 9.44
CA PRO A 77 -1.51 18.38 8.53
C PRO A 77 -1.64 17.07 7.74
N GLY A 78 -1.59 17.16 6.41
CA GLY A 78 -1.59 15.96 5.58
C GLY A 78 -0.34 15.12 5.86
N ASP A 79 -0.44 13.81 5.64
CA ASP A 79 0.67 12.89 5.81
C ASP A 79 1.02 12.25 4.47
N LEU A 80 2.24 12.52 3.97
CA LEU A 80 2.78 11.87 2.79
C LEU A 80 3.73 10.74 3.21
N PRO A 81 3.29 9.47 3.15
CA PRO A 81 4.16 8.34 3.46
C PRO A 81 5.08 8.05 2.27
N LEU A 82 6.38 8.11 2.51
CA LEU A 82 7.43 7.66 1.60
C LEU A 82 7.83 6.22 1.94
N ARG A 83 7.78 5.34 0.96
CA ARG A 83 8.18 3.94 1.03
C ARG A 83 9.69 3.85 0.80
N ALA A 84 10.40 3.29 1.77
CA ALA A 84 11.84 3.14 1.69
C ALA A 84 12.30 1.85 2.38
N ARG A 85 13.52 1.40 2.06
CA ARG A 85 14.20 0.41 2.89
C ARG A 85 14.57 1.06 4.22
N ALA A 86 14.42 0.32 5.32
CA ALA A 86 14.68 0.83 6.66
C ALA A 86 16.15 1.18 6.90
N ASP A 87 17.06 0.54 6.17
CA ASP A 87 18.51 0.77 6.21
C ASP A 87 18.99 1.89 5.27
N HIS A 88 18.09 2.50 4.51
CA HIS A 88 18.42 3.51 3.51
C HIS A 88 18.15 4.93 4.02
N ASP A 89 19.23 5.73 4.15
CA ASP A 89 19.14 7.16 4.38
C ASP A 89 19.40 7.93 3.08
N GLY A 90 18.35 8.15 2.29
CA GLY A 90 18.38 8.94 1.07
C GLY A 90 18.00 10.41 1.33
N ALA A 91 18.35 11.30 0.39
CA ALA A 91 17.75 12.63 0.36
C ALA A 91 16.33 12.53 -0.23
N TRP A 92 15.42 13.36 0.27
CA TRP A 92 14.07 13.50 -0.28
C TRP A 92 13.77 14.98 -0.51
N GLU A 93 12.88 15.23 -1.48
CA GLU A 93 12.36 16.55 -1.82
C GLU A 93 10.88 16.38 -2.22
N VAL A 94 10.04 17.30 -1.77
CA VAL A 94 8.61 17.34 -2.07
C VAL A 94 8.23 18.77 -2.42
N ASP A 95 7.58 18.94 -3.56
CA ASP A 95 6.93 20.17 -3.97
C ASP A 95 5.41 19.96 -4.04
N VAL A 96 4.66 20.86 -3.40
CA VAL A 96 3.21 20.91 -3.45
C VAL A 96 2.78 22.20 -4.11
N VAL A 97 1.96 22.09 -5.14
CA VAL A 97 1.29 23.21 -5.79
C VAL A 97 -0.20 23.06 -5.58
N ALA A 98 -0.79 23.99 -4.84
CA ALA A 98 -2.22 24.05 -4.62
C ALA A 98 -2.97 24.56 -5.88
N GLU A 99 -4.28 24.32 -5.92
CA GLU A 99 -5.12 24.71 -7.06
C GLU A 99 -5.20 26.23 -7.25
N ASP A 100 -5.05 26.99 -6.17
CA ASP A 100 -4.96 28.46 -6.19
C ASP A 100 -3.56 28.97 -6.56
N GLY A 101 -2.61 28.06 -6.81
CA GLY A 101 -1.23 28.36 -7.15
C GLY A 101 -0.29 28.55 -5.95
N ALA A 102 -0.77 28.44 -4.71
CA ALA A 102 0.11 28.46 -3.54
C ALA A 102 1.12 27.32 -3.62
N ARG A 103 2.34 27.57 -3.14
CA ARG A 103 3.45 26.61 -3.20
C ARG A 103 4.00 26.34 -1.82
N TRP A 104 4.34 25.08 -1.59
CA TRP A 104 5.08 24.63 -0.42
C TRP A 104 6.12 23.60 -0.87
N SER A 105 7.29 23.65 -0.27
CA SER A 105 8.40 22.79 -0.62
C SER A 105 9.15 22.38 0.66
N ALA A 106 9.56 21.13 0.73
CA ALA A 106 10.39 20.62 1.82
C ALA A 106 11.39 19.60 1.30
N ALA A 107 12.52 19.48 1.99
CA ALA A 107 13.56 18.52 1.68
C ALA A 107 14.31 18.11 2.96
N GLY A 108 14.98 16.96 2.93
CA GLY A 108 15.74 16.48 4.08
C GLY A 108 16.32 15.08 3.88
N ARG A 109 16.60 14.41 4.98
CA ARG A 109 17.09 13.02 5.01
C ARG A 109 15.98 12.07 5.46
N LEU A 110 15.92 10.87 4.88
CA LEU A 110 14.90 9.88 5.22
C LEU A 110 14.95 9.47 6.70
N PHE A 111 16.13 9.47 7.34
CA PHE A 111 16.27 9.14 8.75
C PHE A 111 15.79 10.24 9.70
N GLU A 112 15.62 11.48 9.23
CA GLU A 112 15.04 12.58 10.01
C GLU A 112 13.50 12.50 10.08
N LEU A 113 12.89 11.74 9.17
CA LEU A 113 11.45 11.55 9.12
C LEU A 113 10.98 10.47 10.11
N PRO A 114 9.83 10.66 10.79
CA PRO A 114 9.19 9.61 11.57
C PRO A 114 8.99 8.35 10.73
N ALA A 115 9.24 7.18 11.32
CA ALA A 115 9.06 5.90 10.65
C ALA A 115 7.87 5.13 11.23
N SER A 116 7.13 4.42 10.37
CA SER A 116 6.10 3.47 10.78
C SER A 116 6.12 2.21 9.91
N GLY A 117 5.43 1.16 10.37
CA GLY A 117 5.18 -0.07 9.62
C GLY A 117 6.44 -0.75 9.09
N HIS A 118 7.06 -1.62 9.88
CA HIS A 118 8.21 -2.42 9.41
C HIS A 118 7.73 -3.75 8.82
N VAL A 119 8.18 -4.07 7.60
CA VAL A 119 7.91 -5.36 6.98
C VAL A 119 9.17 -5.91 6.32
N GLU A 120 9.42 -7.20 6.49
CA GLU A 120 10.42 -7.91 5.69
C GLU A 120 9.80 -8.29 4.34
N HIS A 121 10.44 -7.85 3.25
CA HIS A 121 10.03 -8.18 1.90
C HIS A 121 11.26 -8.36 1.02
N ASP A 122 11.34 -9.48 0.30
CA ASP A 122 12.46 -9.85 -0.58
C ASP A 122 13.85 -9.67 0.08
N GLY A 123 13.98 -10.07 1.36
CA GLY A 123 15.24 -10.05 2.11
C GLY A 123 15.67 -8.67 2.60
N ALA A 124 14.79 -7.67 2.54
CA ALA A 124 15.03 -6.34 3.06
C ALA A 124 13.89 -5.88 3.97
N ILE A 125 14.25 -5.17 5.04
CA ILE A 125 13.26 -4.51 5.88
C ILE A 125 12.87 -3.20 5.21
N HIS A 126 11.58 -3.03 4.96
CA HIS A 126 11.00 -1.80 4.44
C HIS A 126 10.21 -1.09 5.54
N CYS A 127 10.11 0.23 5.44
CA CYS A 127 9.27 1.06 6.29
C CYS A 127 8.64 2.22 5.53
N LEU A 128 7.65 2.85 6.17
CA LEU A 128 7.10 4.13 5.74
C LEU A 128 7.81 5.26 6.50
N ARG A 129 8.14 6.34 5.80
CA ARG A 129 8.71 7.59 6.34
C ARG A 129 7.75 8.73 6.08
N HIS A 130 7.42 9.50 7.11
CA HIS A 130 6.28 10.41 7.07
C HIS A 130 6.70 11.87 6.86
N VAL A 131 6.35 12.45 5.72
CA VAL A 131 6.49 13.89 5.47
C VAL A 131 5.19 14.58 5.84
N ALA A 132 5.25 15.49 6.82
CA ALA A 132 4.13 16.35 7.15
C ALA A 132 3.91 17.38 6.03
N LEU A 133 2.73 17.36 5.44
CA LEU A 133 2.26 18.33 4.46
C LEU A 133 1.66 19.55 5.17
N PRO A 134 1.65 20.73 4.54
CA PRO A 134 1.02 21.91 5.13
C PRO A 134 -0.48 21.67 5.31
N ALA A 135 -1.03 22.08 6.45
CA ALA A 135 -2.47 22.20 6.63
C ALA A 135 -3.01 23.31 5.69
N ARG A 136 -4.28 23.24 5.33
CA ARG A 136 -4.96 24.26 4.52
C ARG A 136 -5.83 25.17 5.37
#